data_AF-A0A1I2WKG7-F1
#
_entry.id   AF-A0A1I2WKG7-F1
#
_cell.length_a   1.000
_cell.length_b   1.000
_cell.length_c   1.000
_cell.angle_alpha   90.00
_cell.angle_beta   90.00
_cell.angle_gamma   90.00
#
_symmetry.space_group_name_H-M   'P 1'
#
loop_
_entity.id
_entity.type
_entity.pdbx_description
1 polymer ?
#
loop_
_entity_poly.entity_id
_entity_poly.type
_entity_poly.pdbx_seq_one_letter_code
_entity_poly.pdbx_strand_id
1 'polypeptide(L)'
;MEMRKGAAGAGNATVLGGVAGVGWFVLIGTTVLVVCEYIGWTWHRTAPATAAAVAGGAAVLAAAPRAVRRNWKALVGTLVAGALLASLDYRVADFEQMTPVWTAPADRPADVQAVGDWLHGGLVVRARSDQVVAYRVATGAVAWRWSPPGTDVVCAMSRETGSGTGLVGYAHQDDPCLTAAALDLATGTTRWTARLGDPQDDTVDLAEGPGRMAVAGDVAVLHDARGWYAAGPERWAHPLAGAERVRLRAARRRWRPRRGRDRRPAGMPHHHTFR
;
A
#
# COMPACT_ATOMS: atom_id res chain seq x y z
N MET A 1 73.09 8.95 -73.09
CA MET A 1 73.22 8.34 -71.76
C MET A 1 73.40 9.47 -70.76
N GLU A 2 72.45 9.86 -69.92
CA GLU A 2 71.54 9.12 -69.03
C GLU A 2 71.95 9.33 -67.56
N MET A 3 70.90 9.38 -66.74
CA MET A 3 70.87 9.33 -65.28
C MET A 3 71.18 10.61 -64.50
N ARG A 4 70.08 11.33 -64.21
CA ARG A 4 69.94 12.21 -63.06
C ARG A 4 69.13 11.50 -61.98
N LYS A 5 69.69 11.46 -60.76
CA LYS A 5 69.17 10.82 -59.56
C LYS A 5 68.75 11.90 -58.56
N GLY A 6 67.59 11.74 -57.92
CA GLY A 6 67.43 12.14 -56.52
C GLY A 6 66.26 13.05 -56.14
N ALA A 7 65.35 12.43 -55.38
CA ALA A 7 64.67 12.93 -54.17
C ALA A 7 63.47 13.89 -54.28
N ALA A 8 62.28 13.35 -54.00
CA ALA A 8 61.29 13.93 -53.09
C ALA A 8 60.23 12.88 -52.74
N GLY A 9 60.02 12.61 -51.45
CA GLY A 9 58.98 11.73 -50.94
C GLY A 9 58.51 12.22 -49.58
N ALA A 10 57.60 13.19 -49.57
CA ALA A 10 56.90 13.67 -48.39
C ALA A 10 55.65 12.80 -48.17
N GLY A 11 55.64 12.05 -47.08
CA GLY A 11 54.50 11.24 -46.63
C GLY A 11 53.53 12.06 -45.79
N ASN A 12 52.25 11.98 -46.15
CA ASN A 12 51.12 12.69 -45.56
C ASN A 12 50.91 12.36 -44.08
N ALA A 13 50.70 13.42 -43.29
CA ALA A 13 50.27 13.35 -41.90
C ALA A 13 48.80 13.80 -41.78
N THR A 14 48.00 12.97 -41.09
CA THR A 14 46.94 13.37 -40.14
C THR A 14 45.64 13.96 -40.70
N VAL A 15 44.62 13.12 -40.88
CA VAL A 15 43.19 13.53 -40.84
C VAL A 15 42.38 12.44 -40.13
N LEU A 16 42.34 12.45 -38.79
CA LEU A 16 41.48 11.56 -37.98
C LEU A 16 41.13 12.18 -36.61
N GLY A 17 40.81 13.48 -36.59
CA GLY A 17 40.55 14.25 -35.37
C GLY A 17 39.16 14.90 -35.25
N GLY A 18 38.20 14.61 -36.14
CA GLY A 18 36.98 15.42 -36.26
C GLY A 18 35.69 14.86 -35.65
N VAL A 19 35.57 13.54 -35.42
CA VAL A 19 34.23 12.93 -35.26
C VAL A 19 33.82 12.69 -33.79
N ALA A 20 34.76 12.75 -32.84
CA ALA A 20 34.46 12.48 -31.42
C ALA A 20 33.74 13.63 -30.69
N GLY A 21 33.75 14.85 -31.23
CA GLY A 21 33.15 16.02 -30.55
C GLY A 21 31.64 16.15 -30.73
N VAL A 22 31.12 15.82 -31.91
CA VAL A 22 29.72 16.14 -32.28
C VAL A 22 28.72 15.19 -31.61
N GLY A 23 29.08 13.92 -31.43
CA GLY A 23 28.18 12.94 -30.80
C GLY A 23 27.86 13.24 -29.33
N TRP A 24 28.77 13.88 -28.59
CA TRP A 24 28.59 14.16 -27.16
C TRP A 24 27.57 15.28 -26.90
N PHE A 25 27.56 16.32 -27.74
CA PHE A 25 26.62 17.44 -27.59
C PHE A 25 25.18 17.05 -27.93
N VAL A 26 24.97 16.14 -28.88
CA VAL A 26 23.64 15.66 -29.25
C VAL A 26 23.02 14.83 -28.11
N LEU A 27 23.81 13.99 -27.44
CA LEU A 27 23.37 13.20 -26.29
C LEU A 27 23.03 14.07 -25.07
N ILE A 28 23.83 15.11 -24.78
CA ILE A 28 23.52 16.05 -23.70
C ILE A 28 22.25 16.84 -24.04
N GLY A 29 22.12 17.34 -25.27
CA GLY A 29 20.96 18.13 -25.69
C GLY A 29 19.63 17.36 -25.59
N THR A 30 19.63 16.08 -25.99
CA THR A 30 18.42 15.23 -25.87
C THR A 30 18.07 14.92 -24.42
N THR A 31 19.07 14.70 -23.56
CA THR A 31 18.82 14.46 -22.13
C THR A 31 18.23 15.69 -21.44
N VAL A 32 18.70 16.89 -21.78
CA VAL A 32 18.18 18.15 -21.22
C VAL A 32 16.74 18.42 -21.68
N LEU A 33 16.41 18.13 -22.94
CA LEU A 33 15.04 18.33 -23.45
C LEU A 33 14.01 17.42 -22.80
N VAL A 34 14.33 16.13 -22.60
CA VAL A 34 13.44 15.18 -21.91
C VAL A 34 13.22 15.59 -20.45
N VAL A 35 14.25 16.10 -19.78
CA VAL A 35 14.14 16.61 -18.40
C VAL A 35 13.28 17.89 -18.34
N CYS A 36 13.41 18.80 -19.31
CA CYS A 36 12.59 20.03 -19.34
C CYS A 36 11.10 19.78 -19.58
N GLU A 37 10.74 18.83 -20.46
CA GLU A 37 9.34 18.50 -20.74
C GLU A 37 8.68 17.78 -19.54
N TYR A 38 9.44 16.93 -18.84
CA TYR A 38 9.00 16.28 -17.59
C TYR A 38 8.81 17.28 -16.44
N ILE A 39 9.65 18.31 -16.37
CA ILE A 39 9.57 19.34 -15.33
C ILE A 39 8.35 20.27 -15.57
N GLY A 40 8.00 20.59 -16.82
CA GLY A 40 6.87 21.48 -17.15
C GLY A 40 5.53 21.07 -16.54
N TRP A 41 5.28 19.78 -16.35
CA TRP A 41 4.04 19.25 -15.79
C TRP A 41 3.98 19.31 -14.24
N THR A 42 5.13 19.44 -13.56
CA THR A 42 5.23 19.39 -12.09
C THR A 42 5.26 20.76 -11.41
N TRP A 43 5.41 21.85 -12.19
CA TRP A 43 5.62 23.22 -11.66
C TRP A 43 4.50 23.78 -10.78
N HIS A 44 3.27 23.28 -10.87
CA HIS A 44 2.16 23.83 -10.08
C HIS A 44 2.03 23.26 -8.66
N ARG A 45 2.74 22.19 -8.27
CA ARG A 45 2.55 21.54 -6.96
C ARG A 45 3.80 21.42 -6.07
N THR A 46 5.03 21.53 -6.58
CA THR A 46 6.26 21.28 -5.78
C THR A 46 7.45 22.21 -6.10
N ALA A 47 7.20 23.52 -6.23
CA ALA A 47 8.20 24.52 -6.61
C ALA A 47 9.53 24.56 -5.81
N PRO A 48 9.60 24.31 -4.47
CA PRO A 48 10.87 24.41 -3.76
C PRO A 48 11.77 23.16 -3.88
N ALA A 49 11.21 21.98 -4.15
CA ALA A 49 11.98 20.73 -4.23
C ALA A 49 12.73 20.58 -5.57
N THR A 50 12.17 21.12 -6.65
CA THR A 50 12.75 21.04 -8.00
C THR A 50 13.99 21.93 -8.18
N ALA A 51 14.03 23.10 -7.55
CA ALA A 51 15.17 24.02 -7.65
C ALA A 51 16.48 23.43 -7.07
N ALA A 52 16.40 22.69 -5.97
CA ALA A 52 17.56 22.03 -5.36
C ALA A 52 18.12 20.90 -6.23
N ALA A 53 17.26 20.13 -6.90
CA ALA A 53 17.66 19.05 -7.78
C ALA A 53 18.36 19.56 -9.05
N VAL A 54 17.87 20.64 -9.66
CA VAL A 54 18.47 21.25 -10.85
C VAL A 54 19.84 21.85 -10.55
N ALA A 55 19.98 22.55 -9.41
CA ALA A 55 21.27 23.11 -8.99
C ALA A 55 22.31 22.00 -8.68
N GLY A 56 21.87 20.89 -8.07
CA GLY A 56 22.74 19.73 -7.84
C GLY A 56 23.22 19.05 -9.13
N GLY A 57 22.36 18.91 -10.14
CA GLY A 57 22.71 18.30 -11.43
C GLY A 57 23.76 19.09 -12.21
N ALA A 58 23.65 20.43 -12.23
CA ALA A 58 24.58 21.29 -12.95
C ALA A 58 26.00 21.25 -12.36
N ALA A 59 26.15 21.20 -11.04
CA ALA A 59 27.44 21.11 -10.37
C ALA A 59 28.17 19.77 -10.67
N VAL A 60 27.43 18.67 -10.75
CA VAL A 60 27.97 17.35 -11.10
C VAL A 60 28.47 17.30 -12.55
N LEU A 61 27.73 17.91 -13.48
CA LEU A 61 28.11 17.99 -14.90
C LEU A 61 29.38 18.84 -15.12
N ALA A 62 29.55 19.93 -14.37
CA ALA A 62 30.74 20.78 -14.45
C ALA A 62 32.02 20.10 -13.90
N ALA A 63 31.89 19.19 -12.93
CA ALA A 63 33.02 18.49 -12.29
C ALA A 63 33.42 17.15 -12.97
N ALA A 64 32.55 16.60 -13.83
CA ALA A 64 32.71 15.29 -14.45
C ALA A 64 34.03 15.06 -15.22
N PRO A 65 34.56 15.98 -16.06
CA PRO A 65 35.64 15.62 -16.99
C PRO A 65 36.97 15.28 -16.31
N ARG A 66 37.21 15.72 -15.07
CA ARG A 66 38.44 15.38 -14.30
C ARG A 66 38.29 14.13 -13.43
N ALA A 67 37.09 13.81 -12.95
CA ALA A 67 36.84 12.63 -12.11
C ALA A 67 36.66 11.33 -12.92
N VAL A 68 36.16 11.43 -14.15
CA VAL A 68 35.82 10.29 -15.04
C VAL A 68 37.04 9.42 -15.37
N ARG A 69 38.25 9.99 -15.47
CA ARG A 69 39.45 9.20 -15.82
C ARG A 69 39.99 8.33 -14.68
N ARG A 70 39.64 8.61 -13.42
CA ARG A 70 40.27 7.95 -12.26
C ARG A 70 39.42 6.84 -11.63
N ASN A 71 38.10 6.84 -11.79
CA ASN A 71 37.24 5.86 -11.11
C ASN A 71 35.91 5.59 -11.83
N TRP A 72 35.96 4.94 -12.99
CA TRP A 72 34.76 4.61 -13.79
C TRP A 72 33.69 3.83 -13.01
N LYS A 73 34.11 2.98 -12.05
CA LYS A 73 33.20 2.22 -11.17
C LYS A 73 32.29 3.12 -10.33
N ALA A 74 32.81 4.25 -9.85
CA ALA A 74 32.01 5.20 -9.06
C ALA A 74 30.92 5.86 -9.91
N LEU A 75 31.23 6.16 -11.17
CA LEU A 75 30.29 6.76 -12.10
C LEU A 75 29.15 5.78 -12.46
N VAL A 76 29.47 4.51 -12.70
CA VAL A 76 28.46 3.47 -12.89
C VAL A 76 27.59 3.29 -11.65
N GLY A 77 28.19 3.27 -10.46
CA GLY A 77 27.46 3.19 -9.20
C GLY A 77 26.44 4.34 -9.04
N THR A 78 26.85 5.57 -9.31
CA THR A 78 25.97 6.75 -9.24
C THR A 78 24.84 6.69 -10.27
N LEU A 79 25.14 6.30 -11.52
CA LEU A 79 24.11 6.17 -12.56
C LEU A 79 23.08 5.08 -12.21
N VAL A 80 23.54 3.93 -11.73
CA VAL A 80 22.65 2.84 -11.30
C VAL A 80 21.79 3.29 -10.11
N ALA A 81 22.37 3.97 -9.11
CA ALA A 81 21.61 4.50 -7.98
C ALA A 81 20.56 5.55 -8.42
N GLY A 82 20.93 6.46 -9.32
CA GLY A 82 20.01 7.45 -9.88
C GLY A 82 18.87 6.82 -10.68
N ALA A 83 19.18 5.81 -11.52
CA ALA A 83 18.17 5.08 -12.28
C ALA A 83 17.22 4.28 -11.36
N LEU A 84 17.73 3.68 -10.28
CA LEU A 84 16.90 2.98 -9.30
C LEU A 84 15.96 3.95 -8.57
N LEU A 85 16.45 5.10 -8.12
CA LEU A 85 15.62 6.13 -7.47
C LEU A 85 14.55 6.68 -8.43
N ALA A 86 14.90 6.99 -9.68
CA ALA A 86 13.93 7.44 -10.68
C ALA A 86 12.88 6.37 -11.01
N SER A 87 13.28 5.09 -11.06
CA SER A 87 12.35 3.98 -11.30
C SER A 87 11.37 3.75 -10.14
N LEU A 88 11.80 4.00 -8.90
CA LEU A 88 10.95 3.95 -7.72
C LEU A 88 9.90 5.08 -7.76
N ASP A 89 10.31 6.27 -8.17
CA ASP A 89 9.42 7.45 -8.29
C ASP A 89 8.36 7.26 -9.40
N TYR A 90 8.75 6.70 -10.54
CA TYR A 90 7.82 6.39 -11.64
C TYR A 90 6.71 5.42 -11.21
N ARG A 91 7.03 4.42 -10.39
CA ARG A 91 6.01 3.49 -9.88
C ARG A 91 5.05 4.14 -8.88
N VAL A 92 5.45 5.23 -8.23
CA VAL A 92 4.58 5.99 -7.33
C VAL A 92 3.68 6.94 -8.13
N ALA A 93 4.19 7.54 -9.22
CA ALA A 93 3.40 8.40 -10.09
C ALA A 93 2.31 7.64 -10.88
N ASP A 94 2.54 6.38 -11.24
CA ASP A 94 1.57 5.60 -12.01
C ASP A 94 0.26 5.29 -11.25
N PHE A 95 0.25 5.47 -9.92
CA PHE A 95 -0.99 5.41 -9.14
C PHE A 95 -1.98 6.53 -9.50
N GLU A 96 -1.52 7.66 -10.07
CA GLU A 96 -2.41 8.74 -10.53
C GLU A 96 -3.24 8.39 -11.77
N GLN A 97 -2.92 7.28 -12.46
CA GLN A 97 -3.67 6.82 -13.64
C GLN A 97 -4.84 5.87 -13.30
N MET A 98 -5.12 5.61 -12.02
CA MET A 98 -6.26 4.78 -11.65
C MET A 98 -7.58 5.52 -11.94
N THR A 99 -8.23 5.17 -13.05
CA THR A 99 -9.58 5.66 -13.34
C THR A 99 -10.55 4.99 -12.35
N PRO A 100 -11.32 5.77 -11.56
CA PRO A 100 -12.27 5.20 -10.61
C PRO A 100 -13.31 4.36 -11.35
N VAL A 101 -13.51 3.11 -10.92
CA VAL A 101 -14.49 2.20 -11.53
C VAL A 101 -15.92 2.55 -11.10
N TRP A 102 -16.07 3.00 -9.86
CA TRP A 102 -17.31 3.58 -9.32
C TRP A 102 -16.97 4.43 -8.09
N THR A 103 -17.92 5.28 -7.71
CA THR A 103 -17.82 6.13 -6.53
C THR A 103 -19.09 5.98 -5.70
N ALA A 104 -18.96 5.74 -4.39
CA ALA A 104 -20.10 5.72 -3.50
C ALA A 104 -20.77 7.12 -3.46
N PRO A 105 -22.09 7.21 -3.25
CA PRO A 105 -22.74 8.49 -3.03
C PRO A 105 -22.07 9.28 -1.90
N ALA A 106 -22.01 10.60 -2.04
CA ALA A 106 -21.52 11.47 -1.00
C ALA A 106 -22.31 11.28 0.30
N ASP A 107 -21.63 11.35 1.44
CA ASP A 107 -22.28 11.20 2.73
C ASP A 107 -23.24 12.35 3.00
N ARG A 108 -24.37 12.01 3.59
CA ARG A 108 -25.39 12.95 4.05
C ARG A 108 -25.92 12.50 5.41
N PRO A 109 -26.14 13.45 6.35
CA PRO A 109 -25.71 14.85 6.27
C PRO A 109 -24.16 15.00 6.20
N ALA A 110 -23.67 16.18 5.83
CA ALA A 110 -22.24 16.37 5.49
C ALA A 110 -21.29 16.30 6.69
N ASP A 111 -21.85 16.35 7.90
CA ASP A 111 -21.21 16.20 9.20
C ASP A 111 -21.04 14.73 9.62
N VAL A 112 -21.60 13.78 8.88
CA VAL A 112 -21.38 12.36 9.14
C VAL A 112 -19.91 12.01 8.95
N GLN A 113 -19.33 11.42 9.99
CA GLN A 113 -17.93 11.02 10.00
C GLN A 113 -17.78 9.56 9.55
N ALA A 114 -16.73 9.31 8.75
CA ALA A 114 -16.32 7.95 8.43
C ALA A 114 -15.60 7.34 9.63
N VAL A 115 -16.04 6.15 10.06
CA VAL A 115 -15.41 5.40 11.15
C VAL A 115 -14.35 4.44 10.62
N GLY A 116 -14.59 3.86 9.44
CA GLY A 116 -13.62 2.99 8.76
C GLY A 116 -14.24 2.16 7.64
N ASP A 117 -13.45 1.22 7.12
CA ASP A 117 -13.86 0.31 6.05
C ASP A 117 -13.29 -1.11 6.20
N TRP A 118 -14.00 -2.07 5.62
CA TRP A 118 -13.56 -3.46 5.45
C TRP A 118 -13.74 -3.91 4.00
N LEU A 119 -12.93 -4.89 3.58
CA LEU A 119 -13.13 -5.64 2.35
C LEU A 119 -13.45 -7.10 2.69
N HIS A 120 -14.61 -7.61 2.28
CA HIS A 120 -15.01 -8.99 2.52
C HIS A 120 -15.87 -9.56 1.39
N GLY A 121 -15.50 -10.71 0.84
CA GLY A 121 -16.37 -11.45 -0.10
C GLY A 121 -16.83 -10.67 -1.34
N GLY A 122 -16.00 -9.76 -1.85
CA GLY A 122 -16.38 -8.87 -2.96
C GLY A 122 -17.27 -7.69 -2.56
N LEU A 123 -17.35 -7.39 -1.26
CA LEU A 123 -18.01 -6.22 -0.70
C LEU A 123 -16.97 -5.28 -0.08
N VAL A 124 -17.13 -3.97 -0.32
CA VAL A 124 -16.52 -2.91 0.50
C VAL A 124 -17.58 -2.49 1.50
N VAL A 125 -17.29 -2.68 2.78
CA VAL A 125 -18.16 -2.30 3.88
C VAL A 125 -17.61 -1.02 4.47
N ARG A 126 -18.42 0.03 4.55
CA ARG A 126 -18.03 1.31 5.11
C ARG A 126 -18.87 1.60 6.34
N ALA A 127 -18.21 1.88 7.46
CA ALA A 127 -18.86 2.36 8.66
C ALA A 127 -18.80 3.90 8.71
N ARG A 128 -19.95 4.48 9.00
CA ARG A 128 -20.19 5.90 9.23
C ARG A 128 -20.83 6.05 10.61
N SER A 129 -20.78 7.24 11.18
CA SER A 129 -21.38 7.49 12.49
C SER A 129 -22.88 7.17 12.56
N ASP A 130 -23.64 7.20 11.46
CA ASP A 130 -25.07 6.90 11.43
C ASP A 130 -25.42 5.46 11.02
N GLN A 131 -24.53 4.78 10.29
CA GLN A 131 -24.82 3.47 9.71
C GLN A 131 -23.58 2.77 9.17
N VAL A 132 -23.72 1.48 8.89
CA VAL A 132 -22.78 0.67 8.13
C VAL A 132 -23.42 0.28 6.80
N VAL A 133 -22.71 0.49 5.69
CA VAL A 133 -23.19 0.21 4.34
C VAL A 133 -22.21 -0.69 3.62
N ALA A 134 -22.70 -1.79 3.03
CA ALA A 134 -21.90 -2.61 2.13
C ALA A 134 -22.21 -2.32 0.67
N TYR A 135 -21.16 -2.18 -0.11
CA TYR A 135 -21.19 -1.96 -1.55
C TYR A 135 -20.54 -3.14 -2.27
N ARG A 136 -21.13 -3.59 -3.38
CA ARG A 136 -20.52 -4.60 -4.25
C ARG A 136 -19.33 -3.98 -4.97
N VAL A 137 -18.14 -4.58 -4.81
CA VAL A 137 -16.88 -4.11 -5.46
C VAL A 137 -17.02 -4.00 -6.98
N ALA A 138 -17.80 -4.88 -7.61
CA ALA A 138 -17.93 -4.89 -9.06
C ALA A 138 -18.75 -3.71 -9.61
N THR A 139 -19.70 -3.16 -8.85
CA THR A 139 -20.71 -2.24 -9.38
C THR A 139 -20.93 -0.98 -8.54
N GLY A 140 -20.43 -0.94 -7.30
CA GLY A 140 -20.76 0.10 -6.34
C GLY A 140 -22.21 0.04 -5.83
N ALA A 141 -22.98 -0.98 -6.19
CA ALA A 141 -24.37 -1.12 -5.72
C ALA A 141 -24.42 -1.51 -4.25
N VAL A 142 -25.36 -0.94 -3.50
CA VAL A 142 -25.59 -1.28 -2.09
C VAL A 142 -26.07 -2.74 -2.00
N ALA A 143 -25.35 -3.56 -1.23
CA ALA A 143 -25.72 -4.93 -0.93
C ALA A 143 -26.62 -5.01 0.31
N TRP A 144 -26.27 -4.28 1.37
CA TRP A 144 -27.02 -4.22 2.63
C TRP A 144 -26.68 -2.95 3.41
N ARG A 145 -27.51 -2.64 4.40
CA ARG A 145 -27.31 -1.55 5.37
C ARG A 145 -27.58 -2.08 6.77
N TRP A 146 -26.88 -1.52 7.75
CA TRP A 146 -27.11 -1.74 9.16
C TRP A 146 -27.05 -0.39 9.88
N SER A 147 -27.95 -0.15 10.81
CA SER A 147 -27.94 1.04 11.67
C SER A 147 -27.94 0.60 13.13
N PRO A 148 -27.25 1.35 14.01
CA PRO A 148 -27.41 1.17 15.45
C PRO A 148 -28.90 1.26 15.83
N PRO A 149 -29.34 0.54 16.87
CA PRO A 149 -30.72 0.63 17.35
C PRO A 149 -31.01 2.02 17.93
N GLY A 150 -32.25 2.50 17.73
CA GLY A 150 -32.70 3.77 18.32
C GLY A 150 -32.04 4.99 17.70
N THR A 151 -31.44 5.82 18.54
CA THR A 151 -30.75 7.08 18.17
C THR A 151 -29.24 6.99 18.37
N ASP A 152 -28.72 5.77 18.51
CA ASP A 152 -27.29 5.54 18.71
C ASP A 152 -26.49 5.82 17.44
N VAL A 153 -25.21 6.14 17.64
CA VAL A 153 -24.22 6.40 16.61
C VAL A 153 -23.10 5.37 16.67
N VAL A 154 -22.55 5.00 15.52
CA VAL A 154 -21.33 4.19 15.43
C VAL A 154 -20.15 5.08 15.81
N CYS A 155 -19.44 4.68 16.86
CA CYS A 155 -18.32 5.43 17.42
C CYS A 155 -16.99 4.68 17.28
N ALA A 156 -17.03 3.37 16.95
CA ALA A 156 -15.81 2.60 16.75
C ALA A 156 -16.01 1.44 15.76
N MET A 157 -14.91 0.94 15.20
CA MET A 157 -14.90 -0.19 14.25
C MET A 157 -13.62 -1.01 14.46
N SER A 158 -13.72 -2.34 14.43
CA SER A 158 -12.52 -3.18 14.46
C SER A 158 -11.67 -2.95 13.22
N ARG A 159 -10.35 -2.93 13.38
CA ARG A 159 -9.45 -2.77 12.23
C ARG A 159 -9.47 -3.99 11.30
N GLU A 160 -9.58 -5.16 11.90
CA GLU A 160 -9.57 -6.44 11.21
C GLU A 160 -10.94 -7.10 11.28
N THR A 161 -11.14 -8.07 10.40
CA THR A 161 -12.32 -8.93 10.36
C THR A 161 -11.88 -10.37 10.60
N GLY A 162 -12.78 -11.19 11.15
CA GLY A 162 -12.50 -12.61 11.43
C GLY A 162 -13.71 -13.46 11.08
N SER A 163 -13.52 -14.56 10.34
CA SER A 163 -14.61 -15.50 10.00
C SER A 163 -15.87 -14.83 9.40
N GLY A 164 -15.68 -13.81 8.58
CA GLY A 164 -16.77 -13.02 7.98
C GLY A 164 -17.52 -12.14 8.98
N THR A 165 -16.92 -11.84 10.13
CA THR A 165 -17.44 -10.95 11.17
C THR A 165 -16.58 -9.70 11.27
N GLY A 166 -17.24 -8.55 11.34
CA GLY A 166 -16.63 -7.28 11.75
C GLY A 166 -17.32 -6.75 13.01
N LEU A 167 -16.61 -5.98 13.82
CA LEU A 167 -17.17 -5.39 15.03
C LEU A 167 -17.38 -3.89 14.84
N VAL A 168 -18.51 -3.41 15.32
CA VAL A 168 -18.78 -1.99 15.46
C VAL A 168 -19.12 -1.67 16.90
N GLY A 169 -18.53 -0.59 17.41
CA GLY A 169 -18.91 0.03 18.66
C GLY A 169 -19.96 1.10 18.38
N TYR A 170 -21.00 1.17 19.21
CA TYR A 170 -22.04 2.18 19.14
C TYR A 170 -22.50 2.61 20.54
N ALA A 171 -23.01 3.83 20.63
CA ALA A 171 -23.56 4.43 21.85
C ALA A 171 -24.49 5.59 21.48
N HIS A 172 -25.23 6.12 22.45
CA HIS A 172 -25.93 7.38 22.24
C HIS A 172 -24.94 8.51 21.92
N GLN A 173 -25.43 9.59 21.29
CA GLN A 173 -24.58 10.74 21.02
C GLN A 173 -24.01 11.29 22.34
N ASP A 174 -22.71 11.60 22.35
CA ASP A 174 -21.94 12.10 23.49
C ASP A 174 -21.74 11.10 24.66
N ASP A 175 -22.26 9.87 24.55
CA ASP A 175 -22.01 8.81 25.53
C ASP A 175 -20.71 8.03 25.21
N PRO A 176 -20.03 7.45 26.22
CA PRO A 176 -18.91 6.55 26.00
C PRO A 176 -19.28 5.36 25.11
N CYS A 177 -18.40 5.02 24.17
CA CYS A 177 -18.64 3.98 23.17
C CYS A 177 -18.57 2.56 23.79
N LEU A 178 -19.58 2.16 24.57
CA LEU A 178 -19.51 0.96 25.42
C LEU A 178 -20.30 -0.25 24.90
N THR A 179 -21.02 -0.13 23.80
CA THR A 179 -21.76 -1.26 23.23
C THR A 179 -21.11 -1.71 21.93
N ALA A 180 -20.86 -3.01 21.79
CA ALA A 180 -20.37 -3.59 20.55
C ALA A 180 -21.42 -4.50 19.91
N ALA A 181 -21.50 -4.45 18.59
CA ALA A 181 -22.21 -5.42 17.77
C ALA A 181 -21.22 -6.18 16.87
N ALA A 182 -21.40 -7.49 16.79
CA ALA A 182 -20.78 -8.30 15.74
C ALA A 182 -21.71 -8.39 14.54
N LEU A 183 -21.23 -7.92 13.39
CA LEU A 183 -21.96 -7.95 12.13
C LEU A 183 -21.46 -9.08 11.24
N ASP A 184 -22.38 -9.86 10.69
CA ASP A 184 -22.09 -10.73 9.56
C ASP A 184 -21.85 -9.88 8.31
N LEU A 185 -20.65 -9.94 7.74
CA LEU A 185 -20.26 -9.07 6.63
C LEU A 185 -20.90 -9.46 5.29
N ALA A 186 -21.43 -10.67 5.16
CA ALA A 186 -22.12 -11.10 3.94
C ALA A 186 -23.55 -10.54 3.89
N THR A 187 -24.23 -10.46 5.03
CA THR A 187 -25.67 -10.11 5.10
C THR A 187 -25.96 -8.77 5.79
N GLY A 188 -25.03 -8.25 6.58
CA GLY A 188 -25.24 -7.08 7.44
C GLY A 188 -26.02 -7.39 8.72
N THR A 189 -26.33 -8.65 9.01
CA THR A 189 -27.12 -9.02 10.19
C THR A 189 -26.29 -9.02 11.45
N THR A 190 -26.83 -8.50 12.55
CA THR A 190 -26.22 -8.61 13.88
C THR A 190 -26.19 -10.06 14.35
N ARG A 191 -25.01 -10.60 14.65
CA ARG A 191 -24.83 -11.92 15.23
C ARG A 191 -25.01 -11.91 16.75
N TRP A 192 -24.48 -10.88 17.40
CA TRP A 192 -24.64 -10.64 18.84
C TRP A 192 -24.36 -9.17 19.17
N THR A 193 -24.82 -8.74 20.34
CA THR A 193 -24.48 -7.45 20.96
C THR A 193 -23.98 -7.67 22.38
N ALA A 194 -23.05 -6.83 22.83
CA ALA A 194 -22.51 -6.89 24.19
C ALA A 194 -22.16 -5.49 24.69
N ARG A 195 -22.41 -5.24 25.98
CA ARG A 195 -21.91 -4.06 26.68
C ARG A 195 -20.55 -4.38 27.29
N LEU A 196 -19.57 -3.50 27.11
CA LEU A 196 -18.15 -3.76 27.32
C LEU A 196 -17.55 -2.99 28.51
N GLY A 197 -18.41 -2.50 29.39
CA GLY A 197 -18.03 -1.77 30.59
C GLY A 197 -19.25 -1.26 31.35
N ASP A 198 -19.00 -0.62 32.49
CA ASP A 198 -20.01 0.11 33.25
C ASP A 198 -20.09 1.56 32.73
N PRO A 199 -21.28 2.11 32.42
CA PRO A 199 -21.42 3.52 32.03
C PRO A 199 -20.93 4.54 33.06
N GLN A 200 -20.79 4.16 34.33
CA GLN A 200 -20.25 5.04 35.38
C GLN A 200 -18.73 5.15 35.32
N ASP A 201 -18.10 4.36 34.46
CA ASP A 201 -16.65 4.27 34.33
C ASP A 201 -16.22 4.92 33.01
N ASP A 202 -15.66 6.11 33.11
CA ASP A 202 -15.17 6.93 32.00
C ASP A 202 -13.84 6.42 31.41
N THR A 203 -13.24 5.38 31.99
CA THR A 203 -11.94 4.87 31.53
C THR A 203 -12.03 4.02 30.24
N VAL A 204 -13.24 3.69 29.79
CA VAL A 204 -13.46 2.82 28.63
C VAL A 204 -14.24 3.56 27.56
N ASP A 205 -13.50 4.01 26.56
CA ASP A 205 -14.06 4.50 25.32
C ASP A 205 -13.40 3.82 24.13
N LEU A 206 -14.21 3.15 23.32
CA LEU A 206 -13.77 2.49 22.08
C LEU A 206 -13.45 3.48 20.97
N ALA A 207 -13.95 4.72 21.07
CA ALA A 207 -13.68 5.78 20.10
C ALA A 207 -12.26 6.36 20.25
N GLU A 208 -11.62 6.21 21.42
CA GLU A 208 -10.30 6.76 21.69
C GLU A 208 -9.16 5.96 21.02
N GLY A 209 -9.03 6.18 19.71
CA GLY A 209 -7.85 5.79 18.94
C GLY A 209 -7.97 4.46 18.19
N PRO A 210 -7.19 4.31 17.11
CA PRO A 210 -7.28 3.15 16.24
C PRO A 210 -6.84 1.87 16.96
N GLY A 211 -7.60 0.78 16.75
CA GLY A 211 -7.15 -0.57 17.09
C GLY A 211 -7.44 -1.04 18.52
N ARG A 212 -8.37 -0.41 19.26
CA ARG A 212 -8.83 -0.93 20.56
C ARG A 212 -9.75 -2.16 20.47
N MET A 213 -10.24 -2.47 19.27
CA MET A 213 -11.03 -3.68 18.99
C MET A 213 -10.32 -4.58 17.98
N ALA A 214 -10.20 -5.85 18.35
CA ALA A 214 -9.74 -6.93 17.49
C ALA A 214 -10.79 -8.05 17.43
N VAL A 215 -10.80 -8.78 16.31
CA VAL A 215 -11.69 -9.93 16.10
C VAL A 215 -10.86 -11.20 16.08
N ALA A 216 -11.19 -12.16 16.95
CA ALA A 216 -10.62 -13.49 16.96
C ALA A 216 -11.73 -14.53 16.75
N GLY A 217 -12.02 -14.84 15.48
CA GLY A 217 -13.17 -15.69 15.14
C GLY A 217 -14.48 -14.93 15.30
N ASP A 218 -15.31 -15.36 16.24
CA ASP A 218 -16.57 -14.74 16.64
C ASP A 218 -16.48 -13.97 17.97
N VAL A 219 -15.27 -13.89 18.53
CA VAL A 219 -14.98 -13.21 19.79
C VAL A 219 -14.36 -11.84 19.51
N ALA A 220 -14.95 -10.80 20.10
CA ALA A 220 -14.32 -9.51 20.23
C ALA A 220 -13.31 -9.53 21.36
N VAL A 221 -12.13 -8.97 21.08
CA VAL A 221 -11.10 -8.74 22.08
C VAL A 221 -10.83 -7.26 22.14
N LEU A 222 -10.87 -6.71 23.35
CA LEU A 222 -10.71 -5.30 23.62
C LEU A 222 -9.60 -5.06 24.62
N HIS A 223 -8.93 -3.92 24.50
CA HIS A 223 -7.92 -3.48 25.44
C HIS A 223 -8.19 -2.04 25.88
N ASP A 224 -8.28 -1.83 27.19
CA ASP A 224 -8.41 -0.53 27.83
C ASP A 224 -7.28 -0.33 28.88
N ALA A 225 -7.42 0.70 29.73
CA ALA A 225 -6.49 0.97 30.83
C ALA A 225 -6.50 -0.10 31.95
N ARG A 226 -7.56 -0.90 32.07
CA ARG A 226 -7.79 -1.93 33.10
C ARG A 226 -7.37 -3.32 32.65
N GLY A 227 -7.28 -3.56 31.34
CA GLY A 227 -6.73 -4.77 30.75
C GLY A 227 -7.47 -5.25 29.52
N TRP A 228 -7.54 -6.57 29.37
CA TRP A 228 -8.14 -7.21 28.21
C TRP A 228 -9.52 -7.77 28.53
N TYR A 229 -10.47 -7.54 27.64
CA TYR A 229 -11.83 -8.08 27.70
C TYR A 229 -12.10 -8.92 26.48
N ALA A 230 -12.92 -9.95 26.65
CA ALA A 230 -13.42 -10.75 25.55
C ALA A 230 -14.94 -10.85 25.61
N ALA A 231 -15.62 -10.61 24.50
CA ALA A 231 -17.07 -10.77 24.36
C ALA A 231 -17.39 -11.64 23.14
N GLY A 232 -18.37 -12.52 23.26
CA GLY A 232 -18.80 -13.40 22.17
C GLY A 232 -20.16 -14.01 22.46
N PRO A 233 -20.73 -14.81 21.54
CA PRO A 233 -22.11 -15.28 21.61
C PRO A 233 -22.41 -16.12 22.87
N GLU A 234 -21.40 -16.81 23.41
CA GLU A 234 -21.52 -17.65 24.61
C GLU A 234 -20.77 -17.08 25.82
N ARG A 235 -20.15 -15.90 25.70
CA ARG A 235 -19.25 -15.36 26.73
C ARG A 235 -19.62 -13.92 27.05
N TRP A 236 -20.10 -13.73 28.28
CA TRP A 236 -20.19 -12.41 28.89
C TRP A 236 -18.79 -11.82 29.05
N ALA A 237 -18.70 -10.50 28.98
CA ALA A 237 -17.46 -9.75 29.11
C ALA A 237 -16.84 -10.03 30.49
N HIS A 238 -15.87 -10.93 30.54
CA HIS A 238 -15.09 -11.19 31.75
C HIS A 238 -13.73 -10.53 31.59
N PRO A 239 -13.26 -9.77 32.61
CA PRO A 239 -11.87 -9.36 32.68
C PRO A 239 -11.00 -10.61 32.57
N LEU A 240 -10.03 -10.61 31.66
CA LEU A 240 -9.03 -11.66 31.60
C LEU A 240 -8.04 -11.46 32.75
N ALA A 241 -8.45 -11.84 33.96
CA ALA A 241 -7.62 -11.75 35.16
C ALA A 241 -6.33 -12.57 34.97
N GLY A 242 -5.17 -11.92 35.15
CA GLY A 242 -3.87 -12.59 35.07
C GLY A 242 -3.24 -12.65 33.68
N ALA A 243 -3.49 -11.66 32.80
CA ALA A 243 -2.81 -11.54 31.51
C ALA A 243 -1.30 -11.21 31.59
N GLU A 244 -0.61 -11.63 32.65
CA GLU A 244 0.85 -11.76 32.63
C GLU A 244 1.19 -12.93 31.70
N ARG A 245 1.22 -12.64 30.39
CA ARG A 245 1.42 -13.61 29.30
C ARG A 245 0.32 -14.68 29.23
N VAL A 246 -0.90 -14.26 28.86
CA VAL A 246 -1.63 -15.07 27.88
C VAL A 246 -0.79 -15.00 26.60
N ARG A 247 0.22 -15.88 26.50
CA ARG A 247 0.64 -16.35 25.19
C ARG A 247 -0.65 -16.92 24.63
N LEU A 248 -1.33 -16.14 23.79
CA LEU A 248 -2.15 -16.71 22.74
C LEU A 248 -1.25 -17.80 22.19
N ARG A 249 -1.54 -19.06 22.57
CA ARG A 249 -1.18 -20.19 21.74
C ARG A 249 -2.06 -19.97 20.52
N ALA A 250 -1.70 -18.96 19.69
CA ALA A 250 -1.88 -19.00 18.26
C ALA A 250 -1.55 -20.44 17.98
N ALA A 251 -2.56 -21.21 17.60
CA ALA A 251 -2.39 -22.62 17.36
C ALA A 251 -1.31 -22.68 16.29
N ARG A 252 -0.06 -22.85 16.74
CA ARG A 252 1.04 -23.33 15.95
C ARG A 252 0.60 -24.77 15.69
N ARG A 253 -0.39 -24.95 14.82
CA ARG A 253 -0.28 -25.96 13.78
C ARG A 253 1.08 -25.66 13.21
N ARG A 254 2.09 -26.36 13.75
CA ARG A 254 3.44 -26.38 13.26
C ARG A 254 3.22 -26.53 11.77
N TRP A 255 3.44 -25.46 11.02
CA TRP A 255 3.45 -25.51 9.58
C TRP A 255 4.60 -26.48 9.29
N ARG A 256 4.24 -27.76 9.18
CA ARG A 256 5.11 -28.74 8.59
C ARG A 256 4.98 -28.40 7.13
N PRO A 257 6.02 -27.85 6.47
CA PRO A 257 6.04 -27.88 5.02
C PRO A 257 5.67 -29.32 4.67
N ARG A 258 4.59 -29.47 3.91
CA ARG A 258 4.19 -30.76 3.38
C ARG A 258 5.40 -31.16 2.53
N ARG A 259 6.33 -31.97 3.09
CA ARG A 259 7.45 -32.53 2.34
C ARG A 259 6.77 -33.13 1.12
N GLY A 260 7.08 -32.55 -0.04
CA GLY A 260 6.60 -33.05 -1.30
C GLY A 260 6.81 -34.55 -1.27
N ARG A 261 5.71 -35.30 -1.24
CA ARG A 261 5.76 -36.66 -1.73
C ARG A 261 6.13 -36.46 -3.18
N ASP A 262 7.36 -36.82 -3.52
CA ASP A 262 7.75 -37.16 -4.88
C ASP A 262 6.67 -38.09 -5.43
N ARG A 263 5.67 -37.50 -6.08
CA ARG A 263 4.85 -38.22 -7.03
C ARG A 263 5.73 -38.31 -8.27
N ARG A 264 6.53 -39.37 -8.33
CA ARG A 264 6.96 -39.92 -9.61
C ARG A 264 5.72 -39.98 -10.50
N PRO A 265 5.75 -39.43 -11.73
CA PRO A 265 4.66 -39.62 -12.66
C PRO A 265 4.53 -41.12 -12.95
N ALA A 266 3.42 -41.70 -12.49
CA ALA A 266 3.00 -43.00 -12.97
C ALA A 266 2.53 -42.83 -14.41
N GLY A 267 3.23 -43.52 -15.32
CA GLY A 267 2.69 -44.05 -16.58
C GLY A 267 1.93 -43.08 -17.47
N MET A 268 2.62 -42.54 -18.46
CA MET A 268 2.02 -42.00 -19.67
C MET A 268 1.32 -43.16 -20.43
N PRO A 269 -0.01 -43.16 -20.63
CA PRO A 269 -0.65 -44.17 -21.46
C PRO A 269 -0.33 -43.91 -22.93
N HIS A 270 0.09 -44.97 -23.61
CA HIS A 270 0.36 -44.99 -25.04
C HIS A 270 -0.90 -44.62 -25.84
N HIS A 271 -0.75 -43.67 -26.77
CA HIS A 271 -1.72 -43.38 -27.81
C HIS A 271 -1.88 -44.62 -28.71
N HIS A 272 -3.08 -45.20 -28.72
CA HIS A 272 -3.52 -46.07 -29.79
C HIS A 272 -3.90 -45.21 -31.00
N THR A 273 -3.13 -45.36 -32.07
CA THR A 273 -3.48 -44.99 -33.44
C THR A 273 -4.62 -45.88 -33.92
N PHE A 274 -5.76 -45.29 -34.27
CA PHE A 274 -6.77 -45.95 -35.09
C PHE A 274 -6.48 -45.62 -36.57
N ARG A 275 -6.44 -46.68 -37.38
CA ARG A 275 -6.52 -46.65 -38.85
C ARG A 275 -7.99 -46.54 -39.28
#